data_AF-A0A6D0ILG6-F1
#
_entry.id   AF-A0A6D0ILG6-F1
#
_cell.length_a   1.000
_cell.length_b   1.000
_cell.length_c   1.000
_cell.angle_alpha   90.00
_cell.angle_beta   90.00
_cell.angle_gamma   90.00
#
_symmetry.space_group_name_H-M   'P 1'
#
loop_
_entity.id
_entity.type
_entity.pdbx_description
1 polymer ?
#
loop_
_entity_poly.entity_id
_entity_poly.type
_entity_poly.pdbx_seq_one_letter_code
_entity_poly.pdbx_strand_id
1 'polypeptide(L)'
;RYIDFSVIQSLRNMKGMIAREVRRRGLTDNIKLGAGGIREIEFIVQVFQLIRGGREPSLQSRSLLPTLSVIAALHLLSENDAEQLRVAYLFLRRLENLLQSINDEQTQTLPSDELNRARLAWAMDFADWPQLTGALTAHMTNVRRVFNELIGDDESETQEESLSEQWRELWQDALQEDDTTPVLAHLSEDDRKQVLTLIADFRKELDKRTIGPRGRQVLDHLMPHLLSDVCAREDAAVTLSRITALLVGIVTRTTYLELL
;
A
#
# COMPACT_ATOMS: atom_id res chain seq x y z
N ARG A 1 -11.63 15.22 -19.15
CA ARG A 1 -10.19 15.21 -18.85
C ARG A 1 -9.66 13.83 -19.27
N TYR A 2 -8.56 13.75 -20.03
CA TYR A 2 -8.03 12.47 -20.50
C TYR A 2 -7.24 11.78 -19.37
N ILE A 3 -7.41 10.47 -19.22
CA ILE A 3 -6.56 9.64 -18.34
C ILE A 3 -5.25 9.42 -19.11
N ASP A 4 -4.14 9.83 -18.52
CA ASP A 4 -2.81 9.51 -19.02
C ASP A 4 -2.13 8.47 -18.11
N PHE A 5 -0.96 8.00 -18.52
CA PHE A 5 -0.17 7.02 -17.77
C PHE A 5 0.20 7.51 -16.36
N SER A 6 0.36 8.82 -16.16
CA SER A 6 0.71 9.40 -14.85
C SER A 6 -0.42 9.25 -13.82
N VAL A 7 -1.68 9.28 -14.26
CA VAL A 7 -2.84 9.05 -13.39
C VAL A 7 -2.90 7.59 -12.94
N ILE A 8 -2.68 6.64 -13.86
CA ILE A 8 -2.65 5.21 -13.52
C ILE A 8 -1.50 4.90 -12.55
N GLN A 9 -0.32 5.45 -12.79
CA GLN A 9 0.82 5.28 -11.88
C GLN A 9 0.54 5.89 -10.48
N SER A 10 -0.15 7.03 -10.42
CA SER A 10 -0.55 7.64 -9.15
C SER A 10 -1.52 6.74 -8.36
N LEU A 11 -2.44 6.07 -9.05
CA LEU A 11 -3.35 5.10 -8.42
C LEU A 11 -2.60 3.87 -7.92
N ARG A 12 -1.63 3.34 -8.68
CA ARG A 12 -0.74 2.25 -8.23
C ARG A 12 0.05 2.64 -6.98
N ASN A 13 0.61 3.86 -6.94
CA ASN A 13 1.34 4.36 -5.78
C ASN A 13 0.43 4.45 -4.53
N MET A 14 -0.83 4.88 -4.69
CA MET A 14 -1.81 4.91 -3.60
C MET A 14 -2.21 3.50 -3.14
N LYS A 15 -2.43 2.54 -4.06
CA LYS A 15 -2.66 1.12 -3.75
C LYS A 15 -1.53 0.57 -2.89
N GLY A 16 -0.28 0.78 -3.32
CA GLY A 16 0.90 0.34 -2.58
C GLY A 16 1.03 0.98 -1.20
N MET A 17 0.67 2.26 -1.05
CA MET A 17 0.67 2.94 0.25
C MET A 17 -0.35 2.32 1.23
N ILE A 18 -1.54 1.98 0.75
CA ILE A 18 -2.56 1.30 1.57
C ILE A 18 -2.03 -0.07 2.01
N ALA A 19 -1.50 -0.87 1.08
CA ALA A 19 -0.97 -2.20 1.38
C ALA A 19 0.17 -2.17 2.41
N ARG A 20 1.12 -1.23 2.26
CA ARG A 20 2.22 -1.04 3.23
C ARG A 20 1.72 -0.64 4.60
N GLU A 21 0.73 0.24 4.68
CA GLU A 21 0.16 0.69 5.96
C GLU A 21 -0.47 -0.49 6.73
N VAL A 22 -1.16 -1.39 6.04
CA VAL A 22 -1.72 -2.61 6.64
C VAL A 22 -0.62 -3.48 7.22
N ARG A 23 0.45 -3.75 6.44
CA ARG A 23 1.59 -4.57 6.88
C ARG A 23 2.33 -3.95 8.07
N ARG A 24 2.68 -2.67 7.98
CA ARG A 24 3.46 -1.94 9.01
C ARG A 24 2.78 -1.97 10.37
N ARG A 25 1.45 -1.85 10.41
CA ARG A 25 0.70 -1.79 11.67
C ARG A 25 0.28 -3.15 12.22
N GLY A 26 0.45 -4.24 11.45
CA GLY A 26 0.00 -5.57 11.86
C GLY A 26 -1.48 -5.63 12.23
N LEU A 27 -2.34 -4.83 11.57
CA LEU A 27 -3.76 -4.70 11.92
C LEU A 27 -4.56 -5.92 11.45
N THR A 28 -4.55 -6.99 12.25
CA THR A 28 -5.33 -8.20 11.99
C THR A 28 -6.80 -8.05 12.37
N ASP A 29 -7.07 -7.35 13.47
CA ASP A 29 -8.42 -7.22 14.06
C ASP A 29 -9.13 -5.91 13.71
N ASN A 30 -8.64 -5.14 12.73
CA ASN A 30 -9.24 -3.87 12.35
C ASN A 30 -10.11 -4.00 11.10
N ILE A 31 -11.42 -3.80 11.24
CA ILE A 31 -12.43 -4.01 10.18
C ILE A 31 -12.26 -3.01 9.02
N LYS A 32 -11.70 -1.83 9.30
CA LYS A 32 -11.56 -0.75 8.31
C LYS A 32 -10.21 -0.74 7.63
N LEU A 33 -9.16 -0.91 8.41
CA LEU A 33 -7.76 -0.75 8.01
C LEU A 33 -7.06 -2.07 7.75
N GLY A 34 -7.61 -3.18 8.22
CA GLY A 34 -7.07 -4.52 7.98
C GLY A 34 -7.20 -4.92 6.51
N ALA A 35 -6.49 -5.98 6.16
CA ALA A 35 -6.49 -6.54 4.82
C ALA A 35 -7.90 -6.99 4.39
N GLY A 36 -8.41 -6.49 3.26
CA GLY A 36 -9.78 -6.75 2.84
C GLY A 36 -10.85 -5.95 3.61
N GLY A 37 -10.43 -4.94 4.38
CA GLY A 37 -11.33 -4.10 5.16
C GLY A 37 -12.09 -3.06 4.35
N ILE A 38 -12.91 -2.26 5.03
CA ILE A 38 -13.79 -1.25 4.42
C ILE A 38 -13.02 -0.28 3.52
N ARG A 39 -11.81 0.15 3.93
CA ARG A 39 -11.00 1.09 3.15
C ARG A 39 -10.60 0.54 1.78
N GLU A 40 -10.35 -0.76 1.68
CA GLU A 40 -9.99 -1.38 0.39
C GLU A 40 -11.19 -1.42 -0.56
N ILE A 41 -12.40 -1.66 -0.05
CA ILE A 41 -13.63 -1.55 -0.85
C ILE A 41 -13.83 -0.12 -1.34
N GLU A 42 -13.67 0.87 -0.46
CA GLU A 42 -13.77 2.30 -0.80
C GLU A 42 -12.76 2.66 -1.90
N PHE A 43 -11.52 2.18 -1.77
CA PHE A 43 -10.47 2.39 -2.76
C PHE A 43 -10.81 1.77 -4.11
N ILE A 44 -11.26 0.51 -4.14
CA ILE A 44 -11.68 -0.18 -5.37
C ILE A 44 -12.72 0.66 -6.13
N VAL A 45 -13.79 1.06 -5.44
CA VAL A 45 -14.87 1.83 -6.06
C VAL A 45 -14.36 3.19 -6.55
N GLN A 46 -13.60 3.91 -5.73
CA GLN A 46 -13.07 5.24 -6.07
C GLN A 46 -12.09 5.20 -7.25
N VAL A 47 -11.29 4.15 -7.40
CA VAL A 47 -10.41 3.95 -8.56
C VAL A 47 -11.22 3.97 -9.86
N PHE A 48 -12.34 3.24 -9.93
CA PHE A 48 -13.20 3.26 -11.12
C PHE A 48 -13.80 4.65 -11.36
N GLN A 49 -14.21 5.37 -10.30
CA GLN A 49 -14.71 6.74 -10.44
C GLN A 49 -13.64 7.68 -10.98
N LEU A 50 -12.40 7.58 -10.52
CA LEU A 50 -11.30 8.42 -10.98
C LEU A 50 -10.92 8.12 -12.44
N ILE A 51 -10.92 6.85 -12.85
CA ILE A 51 -10.58 6.45 -14.21
C ILE A 51 -11.70 6.76 -15.20
N ARG A 52 -12.95 6.43 -14.86
CA ARG A 52 -14.08 6.43 -15.81
C ARG A 52 -15.10 7.54 -15.55
N GLY A 53 -15.15 8.13 -14.35
CA GLY A 53 -16.16 9.12 -13.98
C GLY A 53 -16.13 10.40 -14.82
N GLY A 54 -15.01 10.72 -15.46
CA GLY A 54 -14.94 11.83 -16.43
C GLY A 54 -15.69 11.58 -17.74
N ARG A 55 -15.93 10.31 -18.11
CA ARG A 55 -16.68 9.89 -19.31
C ARG A 55 -18.04 9.30 -18.99
N GLU A 56 -18.18 8.72 -17.80
CA GLU A 56 -19.39 8.07 -17.30
C GLU A 56 -19.95 8.86 -16.11
N PRO A 57 -20.89 9.81 -16.34
CA PRO A 57 -21.46 10.62 -15.25
C PRO A 57 -22.14 9.79 -14.16
N SER A 58 -22.64 8.61 -14.49
CA SER A 58 -23.23 7.66 -13.54
C SER A 58 -22.24 7.19 -12.46
N LEU A 59 -20.93 7.26 -12.72
CA LEU A 59 -19.88 6.97 -11.75
C LEU A 59 -19.50 8.17 -10.87
N GLN A 60 -20.17 9.31 -10.96
CA GLN A 60 -19.85 10.50 -10.14
C GLN A 60 -20.63 10.58 -8.81
N SER A 61 -21.40 9.53 -8.48
CA SER A 61 -22.12 9.46 -7.20
C SER A 61 -21.15 9.49 -6.00
N ARG A 62 -21.56 10.12 -4.91
CA ARG A 62 -20.78 10.10 -3.65
C ARG A 62 -21.01 8.83 -2.83
N SER A 63 -22.05 8.06 -3.15
CA SER A 63 -22.45 6.88 -2.39
C SER A 63 -21.82 5.62 -2.98
N LEU A 64 -21.21 4.79 -2.12
CA LEU A 64 -20.48 3.60 -2.54
C LEU A 64 -21.39 2.56 -3.22
N LEU A 65 -22.50 2.18 -2.58
CA LEU A 65 -23.38 1.12 -3.09
C LEU A 65 -23.98 1.44 -4.47
N PRO A 66 -24.57 2.63 -4.73
CA PRO A 66 -25.01 2.99 -6.07
C PRO A 66 -23.88 2.99 -7.10
N THR A 67 -22.69 3.45 -6.72
CA THR A 67 -21.52 3.45 -7.62
C THR A 67 -21.10 2.02 -7.96
N LEU A 68 -21.09 1.10 -6.99
CA LEU A 68 -20.77 -0.31 -7.20
C LEU A 68 -21.77 -0.99 -8.15
N SER A 69 -23.06 -0.65 -8.04
CA SER A 69 -24.08 -1.12 -9.00
C SER A 69 -23.82 -0.61 -10.42
N VAL A 70 -23.38 0.66 -10.57
CA VAL A 70 -23.00 1.22 -11.88
C VAL A 70 -21.74 0.53 -12.43
N ILE A 71 -20.74 0.27 -11.59
CA ILE A 71 -19.52 -0.47 -11.97
C ILE A 71 -19.89 -1.84 -12.56
N ALA A 72 -20.81 -2.56 -11.94
CA ALA A 72 -21.32 -3.84 -12.45
C ALA A 72 -22.04 -3.68 -13.79
N ALA A 73 -22.97 -2.74 -13.90
CA ALA A 73 -23.74 -2.49 -15.12
C ALA A 73 -22.86 -2.10 -16.32
N LEU A 74 -21.74 -1.40 -16.06
CA LEU A 74 -20.75 -1.05 -17.07
C LEU A 74 -19.72 -2.15 -17.34
N HIS A 75 -19.85 -3.33 -16.71
CA HIS A 75 -18.94 -4.48 -16.85
C HIS A 75 -17.48 -4.13 -16.53
N LEU A 76 -17.27 -3.18 -15.62
CA LEU A 76 -15.93 -2.77 -15.15
C LEU A 76 -15.36 -3.73 -14.11
N LEU A 77 -16.25 -4.48 -13.46
CA LEU A 77 -15.96 -5.69 -12.68
C LEU A 77 -16.88 -6.81 -13.17
N SER A 78 -16.52 -8.06 -12.90
CA SER A 78 -17.45 -9.16 -13.08
C SER A 78 -18.66 -8.98 -12.15
N GLU A 79 -19.84 -9.47 -12.57
CA GLU A 79 -21.05 -9.43 -11.73
C GLU A 79 -20.82 -10.13 -10.39
N ASN A 80 -20.07 -11.24 -10.40
CA ASN A 80 -19.69 -11.96 -9.20
C ASN A 80 -18.85 -11.09 -8.25
N ASP A 81 -17.82 -10.40 -8.74
CA ASP A 81 -16.96 -9.57 -7.89
C ASP A 81 -17.72 -8.37 -7.32
N ALA A 82 -18.56 -7.73 -8.14
CA ALA A 82 -19.37 -6.61 -7.69
C ALA A 82 -20.36 -7.03 -6.59
N GLU A 83 -21.00 -8.19 -6.73
CA GLU A 83 -21.90 -8.71 -5.68
C GLU A 83 -21.13 -9.11 -4.42
N GLN A 84 -19.98 -9.78 -4.55
CA GLN A 84 -19.13 -10.12 -3.42
C GLN A 84 -18.69 -8.88 -2.63
N LEU A 85 -18.27 -7.82 -3.33
CA LEU A 85 -17.92 -6.53 -2.70
C LEU A 85 -19.13 -5.88 -2.02
N ARG A 86 -20.32 -5.95 -2.64
CA ARG A 86 -21.55 -5.37 -2.10
C ARG A 86 -21.91 -6.03 -0.77
N VAL A 87 -21.91 -7.37 -0.73
CA VAL A 87 -22.23 -8.14 0.47
C VAL A 87 -21.17 -7.91 1.54
N ALA A 88 -19.88 -7.94 1.18
CA ALA A 88 -18.79 -7.65 2.12
C ALA A 88 -18.91 -6.25 2.72
N TYR A 89 -19.19 -5.22 1.91
CA TYR A 89 -19.35 -3.85 2.40
C TYR A 89 -20.49 -3.74 3.41
N LEU A 90 -21.66 -4.29 3.09
CA LEU A 90 -22.82 -4.28 4.00
C LEU A 90 -22.52 -5.02 5.31
N PHE A 91 -21.85 -6.18 5.21
CA PHE A 91 -21.44 -6.97 6.36
C PHE A 91 -20.48 -6.18 7.28
N LEU A 92 -19.40 -5.63 6.71
CA LEU A 92 -18.38 -4.89 7.45
C LEU A 92 -18.95 -3.61 8.07
N ARG A 93 -19.79 -2.86 7.34
CA ARG A 93 -20.46 -1.67 7.86
C ARG A 93 -21.45 -2.01 8.98
N ARG A 94 -22.21 -3.10 8.86
CA ARG A 94 -23.10 -3.57 9.92
C ARG A 94 -22.31 -3.91 11.18
N LEU A 95 -21.24 -4.69 11.03
CA LEU A 95 -20.36 -5.09 12.13
C LEU A 95 -19.69 -3.89 12.81
N GLU A 96 -19.11 -2.96 12.03
CA GLU A 96 -18.49 -1.74 12.54
C GLU A 96 -19.52 -0.87 13.30
N ASN A 97 -20.69 -0.62 12.71
CA ASN A 97 -21.72 0.20 13.36
C ASN A 97 -22.24 -0.44 14.66
N LEU A 98 -22.45 -1.76 14.67
CA LEU A 98 -22.87 -2.47 15.88
C LEU A 98 -21.80 -2.38 16.97
N LEU A 99 -20.53 -2.60 16.62
CA LEU A 99 -19.40 -2.46 17.52
C LEU A 99 -19.35 -1.06 18.14
N GLN A 100 -19.47 -0.01 17.32
CA GLN A 100 -19.46 1.37 17.79
C GLN A 100 -20.66 1.66 18.71
N SER A 101 -21.83 1.08 18.43
CA SER A 101 -23.04 1.29 19.23
C SER A 101 -23.00 0.70 20.64
N ILE A 102 -22.07 -0.24 20.94
CA ILE A 102 -21.98 -0.86 22.27
C ILE A 102 -21.64 0.18 23.34
N ASN A 103 -20.70 1.08 23.04
CA ASN A 103 -20.22 2.11 23.96
C ASN A 103 -20.32 3.54 23.41
N ASP A 104 -20.91 3.72 22.21
CA ASP A 104 -20.92 4.99 21.46
C ASP A 104 -19.50 5.53 21.18
N GLU A 105 -18.59 4.62 20.82
CA GLU A 105 -17.18 4.92 20.57
C GLU A 105 -16.82 4.73 19.10
N GLN A 106 -15.97 5.61 18.55
CA GLN A 106 -15.43 5.48 17.19
C GLN A 106 -14.32 4.42 17.10
N THR A 107 -14.62 3.18 17.49
CA THR A 107 -13.71 2.04 17.35
C THR A 107 -13.88 1.33 16.01
N GLN A 108 -12.78 0.78 15.49
CA GLN A 108 -12.73 -0.07 14.29
C GLN A 108 -12.07 -1.42 14.57
N THR A 109 -11.62 -1.64 15.80
CA THR A 109 -10.88 -2.83 16.23
C THR A 109 -11.84 -3.77 16.94
N LEU A 110 -11.87 -5.04 16.53
CA LEU A 110 -12.71 -6.06 17.15
C LEU A 110 -12.40 -6.22 18.64
N PRO A 111 -13.40 -6.53 19.48
CA PRO A 111 -13.20 -6.67 20.91
C PRO A 111 -12.37 -7.91 21.24
N SER A 112 -11.55 -7.79 22.29
CA SER A 112 -10.82 -8.91 22.89
C SER A 112 -11.62 -9.60 24.00
N ASP A 113 -12.58 -8.90 24.61
CA ASP A 113 -13.38 -9.41 25.72
C ASP A 113 -14.54 -10.32 25.25
N GLU A 114 -14.81 -11.37 26.03
CA GLU A 114 -15.81 -12.39 25.68
C GLU A 114 -17.24 -11.83 25.59
N LEU A 115 -17.56 -10.83 26.42
CA LEU A 115 -18.89 -10.24 26.48
C LEU A 115 -19.24 -9.51 25.18
N ASN A 116 -18.36 -8.63 24.69
CA ASN A 116 -18.60 -7.89 23.46
C ASN A 116 -18.50 -8.79 22.22
N ARG A 117 -17.65 -9.83 22.26
CA ARG A 117 -17.65 -10.89 21.23
C ARG A 117 -19.01 -11.58 21.13
N ALA A 118 -19.59 -11.99 22.26
CA ALA A 118 -20.91 -12.61 22.30
C ALA A 118 -22.02 -11.66 21.83
N ARG A 119 -21.98 -10.38 22.24
CA ARG A 119 -22.91 -9.34 21.79
C ARG A 119 -22.87 -9.17 20.27
N LEU A 120 -21.69 -9.08 19.68
CA LEU A 120 -21.53 -8.94 18.24
C LEU A 120 -22.00 -10.16 17.46
N ALA A 121 -21.64 -11.38 17.91
CA ALA A 121 -22.10 -12.60 17.27
C ALA A 121 -23.63 -12.65 17.23
N TRP A 122 -24.28 -12.41 18.38
CA TRP A 122 -25.74 -12.37 18.47
C TRP A 122 -26.36 -11.28 17.60
N ALA A 123 -25.85 -10.05 17.65
CA ALA A 123 -26.40 -8.92 16.90
C ALA A 123 -26.18 -9.00 15.38
N MET A 124 -25.19 -9.79 14.94
CA MET A 124 -24.93 -10.12 13.53
C MET A 124 -25.66 -11.38 13.06
N ASP A 125 -26.51 -11.98 13.90
CA ASP A 125 -27.28 -13.20 13.63
C ASP A 125 -26.41 -14.46 13.44
N PHE A 126 -25.30 -14.56 14.18
CA PHE A 126 -24.44 -15.75 14.25
C PHE A 126 -24.60 -16.50 15.58
N ALA A 127 -24.34 -17.81 15.57
CA ALA A 127 -24.45 -18.63 16.78
C ALA A 127 -23.34 -18.34 17.80
N ASP A 128 -22.12 -18.09 17.33
CA ASP A 128 -20.96 -17.84 18.17
C ASP A 128 -19.91 -16.94 17.49
N TRP A 129 -18.90 -16.55 18.27
CA TRP A 129 -17.80 -15.72 17.80
C TRP A 129 -16.96 -16.38 16.69
N PRO A 130 -16.55 -17.66 16.79
CA PRO A 130 -15.86 -18.36 15.70
C PRO A 130 -16.60 -18.34 14.36
N GLN A 131 -17.93 -18.52 14.36
CA GLN A 131 -18.72 -18.48 13.14
C GLN A 131 -18.75 -17.07 12.53
N LEU A 132 -18.92 -16.04 13.36
CA LEU A 132 -18.86 -14.64 12.93
C LEU A 132 -17.49 -14.29 12.32
N THR A 133 -16.40 -14.66 12.98
CA THR A 133 -15.04 -14.35 12.48
C THR A 133 -14.67 -15.16 11.25
N GLY A 134 -15.17 -16.40 11.12
CA GLY A 134 -15.05 -17.18 9.89
C GLY A 134 -15.73 -16.49 8.70
N ALA A 135 -16.97 -16.02 8.88
CA ALA A 135 -17.69 -15.26 7.85
C ALA A 135 -16.99 -13.93 7.51
N LEU A 136 -16.52 -13.20 8.53
CA LEU A 136 -15.73 -11.98 8.35
C LEU A 136 -14.48 -12.24 7.51
N THR A 137 -13.73 -13.30 7.83
CA THR A 137 -12.50 -13.69 7.11
C THR A 137 -12.80 -14.02 5.64
N ALA A 138 -13.91 -14.70 5.35
CA ALA A 138 -14.32 -15.01 3.99
C ALA A 138 -14.62 -13.74 3.18
N HIS A 139 -15.36 -12.78 3.77
CA HIS A 139 -15.62 -11.48 3.15
C HIS A 139 -14.34 -10.70 2.88
N MET A 140 -13.45 -10.59 3.88
CA MET A 140 -12.20 -9.85 3.76
C MET A 140 -11.26 -10.50 2.74
N THR A 141 -11.20 -11.83 2.67
CA THR A 141 -10.42 -12.55 1.65
C THR A 141 -10.90 -12.21 0.23
N ASN A 142 -12.22 -12.17 0.00
CA ASN A 142 -12.77 -11.81 -1.31
C ASN A 142 -12.45 -10.36 -1.69
N VAL A 143 -12.58 -9.42 -0.74
CA VAL A 143 -12.21 -8.02 -0.97
C VAL A 143 -10.73 -7.91 -1.31
N ARG A 144 -9.86 -8.57 -0.53
CA ARG A 144 -8.41 -8.56 -0.73
C ARG A 144 -8.04 -9.09 -2.11
N ARG A 145 -8.67 -10.17 -2.57
CA ARG A 145 -8.45 -10.71 -3.91
C ARG A 145 -8.75 -9.67 -4.99
N VAL A 146 -9.94 -9.07 -4.96
CA VAL A 146 -10.33 -8.03 -5.94
C VAL A 146 -9.42 -6.80 -5.85
N PHE A 147 -9.00 -6.41 -4.63
CA PHE A 147 -8.06 -5.32 -4.43
C PHE A 147 -6.69 -5.59 -5.06
N ASN A 148 -6.20 -6.82 -5.01
CA ASN A 148 -4.91 -7.19 -5.60
C ASN A 148 -4.99 -7.18 -7.13
N GLU A 149 -6.08 -7.70 -7.70
CA GLU A 149 -6.36 -7.69 -9.15
C GLU A 149 -6.62 -6.26 -9.68
N LEU A 150 -6.95 -5.30 -8.80
CA LEU A 150 -7.25 -3.92 -9.16
C LEU A 150 -6.00 -3.19 -9.67
N ILE A 151 -6.09 -2.70 -10.91
CA ILE A 151 -5.00 -2.04 -11.65
C ILE A 151 -3.77 -2.94 -11.64
N GLY A 152 -3.68 -3.81 -12.65
CA GLY A 152 -2.63 -4.82 -12.80
C GLY A 152 -1.26 -4.28 -12.38
N ASP A 153 -0.66 -4.99 -11.43
CA ASP A 153 0.78 -4.99 -11.26
C ASP A 153 1.30 -5.72 -12.53
N ASP A 154 2.22 -5.12 -13.27
CA ASP A 154 2.67 -5.69 -14.54
C ASP A 154 3.21 -7.11 -14.28
N GLU A 155 2.50 -8.14 -14.75
CA GLU A 155 2.67 -9.58 -14.42
C GLU A 155 4.06 -10.16 -14.77
N SER A 156 4.98 -9.36 -15.31
CA SER A 156 6.37 -9.72 -15.53
C SER A 156 7.25 -9.66 -14.26
N GLU A 157 6.81 -9.04 -13.17
CA GLU A 157 7.73 -8.58 -12.11
C GLU A 157 7.80 -9.45 -10.84
N THR A 158 7.09 -10.56 -10.67
CA THR A 158 6.97 -11.26 -9.35
C THR A 158 8.25 -11.65 -8.56
N GLN A 159 9.44 -11.80 -9.17
CA GLN A 159 10.71 -11.97 -8.42
C GLN A 159 11.54 -10.68 -8.33
N GLU A 160 11.52 -9.87 -9.40
CA GLU A 160 12.16 -8.55 -9.41
C GLU A 160 11.44 -7.57 -8.48
N GLU A 161 10.12 -7.68 -8.30
CA GLU A 161 9.30 -6.89 -7.37
C GLU A 161 9.61 -7.21 -5.91
N SER A 162 9.84 -8.48 -5.53
CA SER A 162 10.19 -8.81 -4.15
C SER A 162 11.55 -8.24 -3.77
N LEU A 163 12.53 -8.34 -4.67
CA LEU A 163 13.85 -7.74 -4.49
C LEU A 163 13.75 -6.21 -4.53
N SER A 164 13.03 -5.65 -5.52
CA SER A 164 12.75 -4.22 -5.65
C SER A 164 12.02 -3.67 -4.42
N GLU A 165 11.11 -4.43 -3.81
CA GLU A 165 10.37 -4.03 -2.62
C GLU A 165 11.30 -3.93 -1.40
N GLN A 166 12.19 -4.90 -1.19
CA GLN A 166 13.21 -4.82 -0.12
C GLN A 166 14.18 -3.66 -0.33
N TRP A 167 14.60 -3.39 -1.56
CA TRP A 167 15.46 -2.23 -1.88
C TRP A 167 14.71 -0.89 -1.77
N ARG A 168 13.41 -0.86 -2.09
CA ARG A 168 12.55 0.31 -1.85
C ARG A 168 12.38 0.58 -0.36
N GLU A 169 12.20 -0.46 0.45
CA GLU A 169 12.11 -0.36 1.91
C GLU A 169 13.42 0.18 2.48
N LEU A 170 14.58 -0.36 2.07
CA LEU A 170 15.89 0.16 2.47
C LEU A 170 16.04 1.65 2.16
N TRP A 171 15.59 2.11 0.99
CA TRP A 171 15.63 3.54 0.66
C TRP A 171 14.66 4.35 1.53
N GLN A 172 13.41 3.92 1.65
CA GLN A 172 12.35 4.66 2.36
C GLN A 172 12.64 4.78 3.87
N ASP A 173 13.16 3.71 4.47
CA ASP A 173 13.48 3.60 5.88
C ASP A 173 14.95 3.86 6.19
N ALA A 174 15.70 4.44 5.25
CA ALA A 174 17.13 4.71 5.40
C ALA A 174 17.50 5.50 6.67
N LEU A 175 16.60 6.33 7.20
CA LEU A 175 16.84 7.10 8.44
C LEU A 175 16.76 6.25 9.71
N GLN A 176 16.22 5.03 9.63
CA GLN A 176 16.09 4.11 10.76
C GLN A 176 17.37 3.30 10.99
N GLU A 177 18.27 3.25 9.99
CA GLU A 177 19.55 2.51 10.05
C GLU A 177 19.36 1.06 10.53
N ASP A 178 18.31 0.38 10.04
CA ASP A 178 17.95 -0.97 10.44
C ASP A 178 18.97 -2.01 9.92
N ASP A 179 19.69 -2.65 10.85
CA ASP A 179 20.73 -3.64 10.55
C ASP A 179 20.16 -5.03 10.22
N THR A 180 18.84 -5.21 10.22
CA THR A 180 18.17 -6.51 9.99
C THR A 180 17.72 -6.74 8.55
N THR A 181 18.06 -5.84 7.63
CA THR A 181 17.62 -5.93 6.24
C THR A 181 18.24 -7.15 5.51
N PRO A 182 17.43 -8.04 4.90
CA PRO A 182 17.94 -9.25 4.24
C PRO A 182 18.88 -8.97 3.06
N VAL A 183 18.70 -7.83 2.37
CA VAL A 183 19.44 -7.50 1.14
C VAL A 183 20.92 -7.20 1.38
N LEU A 184 21.29 -6.81 2.60
CA LEU A 184 22.69 -6.55 2.98
C LEU A 184 23.33 -7.70 3.78
N ALA A 185 22.63 -8.83 3.93
CA ALA A 185 23.10 -9.96 4.75
C ALA A 185 24.40 -10.62 4.26
N HIS A 186 24.75 -10.41 2.99
CA HIS A 186 25.98 -10.93 2.38
C HIS A 186 27.22 -10.09 2.72
N LEU A 187 27.05 -8.87 3.22
CA LEU A 187 28.15 -7.98 3.60
C LEU A 187 28.66 -8.28 5.01
N SER A 188 29.92 -7.90 5.28
CA SER A 188 30.47 -7.91 6.63
C SER A 188 29.70 -6.95 7.54
N GLU A 189 29.75 -7.12 8.87
CA GLU A 189 29.05 -6.20 9.79
C GLU A 189 29.54 -4.76 9.67
N ASP A 190 30.84 -4.58 9.45
CA ASP A 190 31.44 -3.24 9.31
C ASP A 190 30.99 -2.58 8.00
N ASP A 191 31.00 -3.32 6.88
CA ASP A 191 30.55 -2.79 5.59
C ASP A 191 29.05 -2.53 5.57
N ARG A 192 28.25 -3.39 6.21
CA ARG A 192 26.79 -3.22 6.31
C ARG A 192 26.44 -1.94 7.08
N LYS A 193 27.06 -1.71 8.24
CA LYS A 193 26.91 -0.45 8.99
C LYS A 193 27.33 0.75 8.16
N GLN A 194 28.46 0.67 7.48
CA GLN A 194 28.96 1.75 6.64
C GLN A 194 28.00 2.08 5.49
N VAL A 195 27.43 1.06 4.83
CA VAL A 195 26.41 1.22 3.78
C VAL A 195 25.16 1.90 4.33
N LEU A 196 24.62 1.43 5.45
CA LEU A 196 23.43 2.03 6.07
C LEU A 196 23.65 3.51 6.42
N THR A 197 24.79 3.85 7.02
CA THR A 197 25.16 5.24 7.32
C THR A 197 25.26 6.09 6.04
N LEU A 198 25.85 5.57 4.96
CA LEU A 198 25.96 6.28 3.68
C LEU A 198 24.58 6.59 3.07
N ILE A 199 23.64 5.65 3.12
CA ILE A 199 22.28 5.85 2.62
C ILE A 199 21.54 6.88 3.49
N ALA A 200 21.64 6.77 4.81
CA ALA A 200 21.03 7.69 5.76
C ALA A 200 21.55 9.12 5.59
N ASP A 201 22.86 9.29 5.47
CA ASP A 201 23.50 10.60 5.29
C ASP A 201 23.16 11.22 3.95
N PHE A 202 23.14 10.42 2.88
CA PHE A 202 22.69 10.89 1.58
C PHE A 202 21.25 11.42 1.64
N ARG A 203 20.33 10.68 2.27
CA ARG A 203 18.93 11.11 2.43
C ARG A 203 18.80 12.38 3.27
N LYS A 204 19.57 12.52 4.35
CA LYS A 204 19.65 13.76 5.15
C LYS A 204 20.14 14.95 4.31
N GLU A 205 21.09 14.74 3.39
CA GLU A 205 21.54 15.78 2.47
C GLU A 205 20.46 16.17 1.45
N LEU A 206 19.63 15.23 0.99
CA LEU A 206 18.48 15.54 0.12
C LEU A 206 17.49 16.49 0.80
N ASP A 207 17.24 16.30 2.09
CA ASP A 207 16.32 17.17 2.85
C ASP A 207 16.87 18.58 3.06
N LYS A 208 18.20 18.74 3.13
CA LYS A 208 18.85 20.06 3.21
C LYS A 208 18.86 20.80 1.87
N ARG A 209 18.80 20.08 0.75
CA ARG A 209 18.87 20.65 -0.61
C ARG A 209 17.47 21.01 -1.11
N THR A 210 17.34 22.16 -1.78
CA THR A 210 16.07 22.56 -2.42
C THR A 210 15.85 21.78 -3.71
N ILE A 211 15.38 20.54 -3.59
CA ILE A 211 15.02 19.67 -4.73
C ILE A 211 13.52 19.81 -4.98
N GLY A 212 13.16 20.15 -6.22
CA GLY A 212 11.75 20.25 -6.62
C GLY A 212 11.02 18.90 -6.57
N PRO A 213 9.67 18.91 -6.62
CA PRO A 213 8.85 17.68 -6.50
C PRO A 213 9.19 16.65 -7.58
N ARG A 214 9.54 17.10 -8.79
CA ARG A 214 9.95 16.21 -9.87
C ARG A 214 11.28 15.52 -9.59
N GLY A 215 12.28 16.24 -9.08
CA GLY A 215 13.58 15.65 -8.72
C GLY A 215 13.46 14.61 -7.61
N ARG A 216 12.62 14.87 -6.60
CA ARG A 216 12.31 13.89 -5.54
C ARG A 216 11.67 12.63 -6.10
N GLN A 217 10.68 12.77 -6.99
CA GLN A 217 10.03 11.64 -7.64
C GLN A 217 11.01 10.77 -8.44
N VAL A 218 11.94 11.41 -9.16
CA VAL A 218 12.97 10.70 -9.94
C VAL A 218 13.93 9.97 -9.00
N LEU A 219 14.36 10.58 -7.89
CA LEU A 219 15.22 9.93 -6.90
C LEU A 219 14.52 8.73 -6.23
N ASP A 220 13.25 8.88 -5.86
CA ASP A 220 12.49 7.77 -5.24
C ASP A 220 12.28 6.59 -6.20
N HIS A 221 12.37 6.82 -7.50
CA HIS A 221 12.35 5.78 -8.52
C HIS A 221 13.75 5.20 -8.80
N LEU A 222 14.77 6.06 -8.93
CA LEU A 222 16.15 5.69 -9.26
C LEU A 222 16.85 4.94 -8.12
N MET A 223 16.73 5.45 -6.88
CA MET A 223 17.53 4.99 -5.75
C MET A 223 17.36 3.50 -5.44
N PRO A 224 16.14 2.92 -5.42
CA PRO A 224 15.99 1.47 -5.20
C PRO A 224 16.75 0.63 -6.24
N HIS A 225 16.73 1.02 -7.52
CA HIS A 225 17.45 0.31 -8.58
C HIS A 225 18.96 0.47 -8.44
N LEU A 226 19.43 1.70 -8.20
CA LEU A 226 20.84 1.98 -7.98
C LEU A 226 21.39 1.22 -6.77
N LEU A 227 20.66 1.21 -5.66
CA LEU A 227 21.06 0.46 -4.45
C LEU A 227 21.06 -1.04 -4.73
N SER A 228 20.11 -1.56 -5.50
CA SER A 228 20.09 -2.98 -5.85
C SER A 228 21.32 -3.45 -6.64
N ASP A 229 21.84 -2.60 -7.53
CA ASP A 229 23.06 -2.89 -8.28
C ASP A 229 24.30 -2.73 -7.39
N VAL A 230 24.43 -1.57 -6.73
CA VAL A 230 25.64 -1.19 -5.99
C VAL A 230 25.82 -2.02 -4.73
N CYS A 231 24.75 -2.21 -3.95
CA CYS A 231 24.82 -2.87 -2.66
C CYS A 231 24.79 -4.39 -2.75
N ALA A 232 24.55 -4.98 -3.92
CA ALA A 232 24.71 -6.42 -4.17
C ALA A 232 26.18 -6.84 -4.42
N ARG A 233 27.10 -5.86 -4.44
CA ARG A 233 28.53 -6.07 -4.72
C ARG A 233 29.31 -6.27 -3.43
N GLU A 234 30.39 -7.05 -3.49
CA GLU A 234 31.32 -7.20 -2.37
C GLU A 234 32.00 -5.87 -1.98
N ASP A 235 32.20 -4.95 -2.93
CA ASP A 235 32.80 -3.63 -2.73
C ASP A 235 31.78 -2.51 -2.41
N ALA A 236 30.56 -2.89 -2.00
CA ALA A 236 29.40 -2.00 -1.84
C ALA A 236 29.71 -0.71 -1.06
N ALA A 237 30.39 -0.79 0.09
CA ALA A 237 30.67 0.38 0.93
C ALA A 237 31.52 1.44 0.20
N VAL A 238 32.57 1.02 -0.51
CA VAL A 238 33.45 1.91 -1.26
C VAL A 238 32.75 2.46 -2.49
N THR A 239 32.03 1.60 -3.23
CA THR A 239 31.32 1.97 -4.45
C THR A 239 30.19 2.96 -4.15
N LEU A 240 29.40 2.69 -3.12
CA LEU A 240 28.30 3.57 -2.70
C LEU A 240 28.81 4.93 -2.23
N SER A 241 29.90 4.98 -1.46
CA SER A 241 30.52 6.24 -1.02
C SER A 241 30.90 7.16 -2.20
N ARG A 242 31.42 6.58 -3.28
CA ARG A 242 31.77 7.33 -4.50
C ARG A 242 30.54 7.79 -5.26
N ILE A 243 29.52 6.93 -5.36
CA ILE A 243 28.28 7.25 -6.08
C ILE A 243 27.47 8.32 -5.35
N THR A 244 27.32 8.23 -4.03
CA THR A 244 26.59 9.26 -3.27
C THR A 244 27.28 10.61 -3.35
N ALA A 245 28.62 10.66 -3.31
CA ALA A 245 29.38 11.89 -3.52
C ALA A 245 29.10 12.52 -4.91
N LEU A 246 29.03 11.68 -5.96
CA LEU A 246 28.66 12.13 -7.31
C LEU A 246 27.22 12.65 -7.34
N LEU A 247 26.27 11.88 -6.79
CA LEU A 247 24.85 12.23 -6.79
C LEU A 247 24.60 13.53 -6.04
N VAL A 248 25.22 13.76 -4.88
CA VAL A 248 25.13 15.03 -4.13
C VAL A 248 25.53 16.23 -5.00
N GLY A 249 26.51 16.06 -5.89
CA GLY A 249 26.95 17.10 -6.82
C GLY A 249 25.94 17.45 -7.92
N ILE A 250 25.08 16.50 -8.30
CA ILE A 250 24.11 16.66 -9.41
C ILE A 250 22.66 16.68 -8.96
N VAL A 251 22.36 16.47 -7.68
CA VAL A 251 21.00 16.22 -7.20
C VAL A 251 20.01 17.37 -7.39
N THR A 252 20.52 18.60 -7.55
CA THR A 252 19.71 19.77 -7.87
C THR A 252 19.40 19.91 -9.36
N ARG A 253 19.99 19.07 -10.22
CA ARG A 253 19.81 19.07 -11.68
C ARG A 253 18.91 17.90 -12.08
N THR A 254 17.59 18.12 -12.05
CA THR A 254 16.60 17.08 -12.36
C THR A 254 16.83 16.38 -13.70
N THR A 255 17.27 17.10 -14.73
CA THR A 255 17.55 16.51 -16.05
C THR A 255 18.67 15.47 -16.04
N TYR A 256 19.65 15.60 -15.14
CA TYR A 256 20.72 14.61 -15.02
C TYR A 256 20.19 13.34 -14.34
N LEU A 257 19.32 13.51 -13.35
CA LEU A 257 18.67 12.41 -12.65
C LEU A 257 17.70 11.64 -13.55
N GLU A 258 17.03 12.31 -14.48
CA GLU A 258 16.11 11.68 -15.44
C GLU A 258 16.81 10.89 -16.55
N LEU A 259 18.13 11.07 -16.72
CA LEU A 259 18.95 10.32 -17.69
C LEU A 259 19.64 9.11 -17.08
N LEU A 260 19.61 8.98 -15.75
CA LEU A 260 20.12 7.85 -14.95
C LEU A 260 19.02 6.79 -14.80
#